data_AF-A0A060BN03-F1
#
_entry.id   AF-A0A060BN03-F1
#
_cell.length_a   1.000
_cell.length_b   1.000
_cell.length_c   1.000
_cell.angle_alpha   90.00
_cell.angle_beta   90.00
_cell.angle_gamma   90.00
#
_symmetry.space_group_name_H-M   'P 1'
#
loop_
_entity.id
_entity.type
_entity.pdbx_description
1 polymer ?
#
loop_
_entity_poly.entity_id
_entity_poly.type
_entity_poly.pdbx_seq_one_letter_code
_entity_poly.pdbx_strand_id
1 'polypeptide(L)'
;MHERTYERKLIEIFLAQRIEKHFSKDEIMALYLNRIYFGSGFYGIEAAARGYFGVPAKDLTIGQCADLAGLIKNPNNLSPWNNPSGSKSSRDYVLDRMRDMGFISAGDLKREQESLLITKRRTNPHKVS
;
A
#
# COMPACT_ATOMS: atom_id res chain seq x y z
N MET A 1 3.83 -12.74 -28.13
CA MET A 1 4.22 -13.47 -26.91
C MET A 1 5.69 -13.16 -26.61
N HIS A 2 6.09 -13.27 -25.35
CA HIS A 2 7.16 -12.50 -24.73
C HIS A 2 8.58 -13.04 -24.96
N GLU A 3 9.23 -12.67 -26.07
CA GLU A 3 10.70 -12.66 -26.16
C GLU A 3 11.31 -11.43 -25.45
N ARG A 4 10.72 -11.00 -24.33
CA ARG A 4 11.30 -9.98 -23.45
C ARG A 4 12.29 -10.62 -22.49
N THR A 5 13.33 -11.18 -23.12
CA THR A 5 14.75 -11.25 -22.73
C THR A 5 15.05 -11.79 -21.34
N TYR A 6 15.44 -13.08 -21.30
CA TYR A 6 16.15 -13.71 -20.17
C TYR A 6 17.32 -12.83 -19.65
N GLU A 7 17.96 -12.06 -20.52
CA GLU A 7 19.00 -11.06 -20.17
C GLU A 7 18.51 -10.02 -19.15
N ARG A 8 17.31 -9.46 -19.30
CA ARG A 8 16.76 -8.50 -18.33
C ARG A 8 16.60 -9.15 -16.97
N LYS A 9 16.13 -10.41 -16.96
CA LYS A 9 15.94 -11.16 -15.72
C LYS A 9 17.28 -11.43 -15.02
N LEU A 10 18.34 -11.74 -15.78
CA LEU A 10 19.69 -11.89 -15.23
C LEU A 10 20.19 -10.57 -14.62
N ILE A 11 20.01 -9.43 -15.30
CA ILE A 11 20.37 -8.11 -14.78
C ILE A 11 19.61 -7.79 -13.47
N GLU A 12 18.29 -8.07 -13.42
CA GLU A 12 17.49 -7.89 -12.21
C GLU A 12 18.01 -8.75 -11.04
N ILE A 13 18.42 -9.99 -11.30
CA ILE A 13 18.96 -10.89 -10.27
C ILE A 13 20.27 -10.32 -9.70
N PHE A 14 21.22 -9.94 -10.54
CA PHE A 14 22.49 -9.36 -10.07
C PHE A 14 22.28 -8.03 -9.34
N LEU A 15 21.34 -7.20 -9.81
CA LEU A 15 21.01 -5.95 -9.15
C LEU A 15 20.37 -6.19 -7.78
N ALA A 16 19.42 -7.12 -7.68
CA ALA A 16 18.79 -7.48 -6.41
C ALA A 16 19.81 -8.04 -5.42
N GLN A 17 20.70 -8.94 -5.85
CA GLN A 17 21.79 -9.44 -5.02
C GLN A 17 22.72 -8.32 -4.54
N ARG A 18 23.05 -7.35 -5.40
CA ARG A 18 23.87 -6.20 -5.01
C ARG A 18 23.16 -5.33 -3.98
N ILE A 19 21.85 -5.11 -4.12
CA ILE A 19 21.04 -4.38 -3.15
C ILE A 19 21.03 -5.12 -1.81
N GLU A 20 20.76 -6.43 -1.80
CA GLU A 20 20.74 -7.25 -0.57
C GLU A 20 22.09 -7.35 0.13
N LYS A 21 23.21 -7.16 -0.58
CA LYS A 21 24.54 -7.06 0.04
C LYS A 21 24.77 -5.75 0.82
N HIS A 22 24.04 -4.69 0.49
CA HIS A 22 24.24 -3.36 1.09
C HIS A 22 23.09 -2.91 2.00
N PHE A 23 21.92 -3.55 1.88
CA PHE A 23 20.72 -3.20 2.63
C PHE A 23 20.05 -4.44 3.20
N SER A 24 19.60 -4.34 4.44
CA SER A 24 18.73 -5.32 5.08
C SER A 24 17.36 -5.39 4.40
N LYS A 25 16.62 -6.48 4.64
CA LYS A 25 15.25 -6.64 4.09
C LYS A 25 14.32 -5.51 4.55
N ASP A 26 14.48 -5.04 5.79
CA ASP A 26 13.69 -3.94 6.35
C ASP A 26 14.01 -2.61 5.68
N GLU A 27 15.30 -2.32 5.40
CA GLU A 27 15.70 -1.12 4.66
C GLU A 27 15.19 -1.16 3.22
N ILE A 28 15.28 -2.31 2.54
CA ILE A 28 14.74 -2.47 1.19
C ILE A 28 13.23 -2.21 1.17
N MET A 29 12.51 -2.74 2.16
CA MET A 29 11.08 -2.50 2.31
C MET A 29 10.78 -1.02 2.57
N ALA A 30 11.52 -0.37 3.47
CA ALA A 30 11.36 1.05 3.75
C ALA A 30 11.62 1.92 2.50
N LEU A 31 12.69 1.63 1.76
CA LEU A 31 13.02 2.31 0.50
C LEU A 31 11.91 2.11 -0.54
N TYR A 32 11.38 0.90 -0.66
CA TYR A 32 10.26 0.60 -1.54
C TYR A 32 9.01 1.41 -1.17
N LEU A 33 8.57 1.32 0.09
CA LEU A 33 7.38 2.00 0.60
C LEU A 33 7.48 3.51 0.52
N ASN A 34 8.66 4.09 0.64
CA ASN A 34 8.89 5.53 0.49
C ASN A 34 8.87 6.00 -0.98
N ARG A 35 8.99 5.09 -1.94
CA ARG A 35 9.11 5.44 -3.37
C ARG A 35 7.83 5.25 -4.15
N ILE A 36 7.04 4.24 -3.83
CA ILE A 36 5.87 3.88 -4.66
C ILE A 36 4.76 4.93 -4.61
N TYR A 37 3.94 4.92 -5.65
CA TYR A 37 2.79 5.81 -5.79
C TYR A 37 1.53 5.17 -5.20
N PHE A 38 0.85 5.88 -4.31
CA PHE A 38 -0.37 5.44 -3.62
C PHE A 38 -1.65 6.10 -4.15
N GLY A 39 -1.58 6.85 -5.25
CA GLY A 39 -2.73 7.55 -5.81
C GLY A 39 -2.82 8.99 -5.30
N SER A 40 -3.64 9.79 -6.00
CA SER A 40 -3.94 11.18 -5.61
C SER A 40 -2.73 12.10 -5.40
N GLY A 41 -1.60 11.84 -6.06
CA GLY A 41 -0.37 12.61 -5.90
C GLY A 41 0.52 12.17 -4.73
N PHE A 42 0.14 11.13 -3.98
CA PHE A 42 0.92 10.64 -2.85
C PHE A 42 2.00 9.67 -3.29
N TYR A 43 3.26 10.08 -3.11
CA TYR A 43 4.44 9.24 -3.27
C TYR A 43 5.00 8.94 -1.87
N GLY A 44 5.15 7.66 -1.57
CA GLY A 44 5.60 7.21 -0.26
C GLY A 44 4.47 6.98 0.75
N ILE A 45 4.70 6.02 1.65
CA ILE A 45 3.72 5.59 2.66
C ILE A 45 3.34 6.70 3.65
N GLU A 46 4.29 7.55 4.05
CA GLU A 46 4.03 8.66 4.98
C GLU A 46 3.09 9.71 4.37
N ALA A 47 3.31 10.06 3.10
CA ALA A 47 2.43 10.99 2.40
C ALA A 47 1.02 10.41 2.24
N ALA A 48 0.92 9.11 1.93
CA ALA A 48 -0.37 8.42 1.81
C ALA A 48 -1.11 8.34 3.15
N ALA A 49 -0.42 7.98 4.24
CA ALA A 49 -1.00 7.91 5.58
C ALA A 49 -1.59 9.25 6.02
N ARG A 50 -0.83 10.34 5.85
CA ARG A 50 -1.28 11.70 6.16
C ARG A 50 -2.40 12.17 5.25
N GLY A 51 -2.31 11.85 3.96
CA GLY A 51 -3.26 12.27 2.94
C GLY A 51 -4.63 11.60 3.10
N TYR A 52 -4.64 10.26 3.21
CA TYR A 52 -5.87 9.48 3.30
C TYR A 52 -6.46 9.45 4.71
N PHE A 53 -5.64 9.33 5.76
CA PHE A 53 -6.12 9.08 7.12
C PHE A 53 -5.77 10.18 8.12
N GLY A 54 -4.80 11.04 7.78
CA GLY A 54 -4.40 12.14 8.65
C GLY A 54 -3.53 11.75 9.84
N VAL A 55 -2.98 10.55 9.82
CA VAL A 55 -2.08 10.01 10.86
C VAL A 55 -0.68 9.79 10.29
N PRO A 56 0.38 9.81 11.12
CA PRO A 56 1.70 9.33 10.72
C PRO A 56 1.66 7.85 10.29
N ALA A 57 2.54 7.42 9.39
CA ALA A 57 2.53 6.02 8.90
C ALA A 57 2.73 4.99 10.02
N LYS A 58 3.50 5.33 11.05
CA LYS A 58 3.72 4.48 12.23
C LYS A 58 2.45 4.24 13.07
N ASP A 59 1.45 5.10 12.95
CA ASP A 59 0.21 5.07 13.75
C ASP A 59 -0.97 4.52 12.92
N LEU A 60 -0.70 3.94 11.75
CA LEU A 60 -1.72 3.31 10.91
C LEU A 60 -2.30 2.07 11.61
N THR A 61 -3.62 1.94 11.55
CA THR A 61 -4.30 0.71 11.99
C THR A 61 -4.13 -0.40 10.96
N ILE A 62 -4.43 -1.65 11.36
CA ILE A 62 -4.38 -2.82 10.48
C ILE A 62 -5.27 -2.60 9.24
N GLY A 63 -6.51 -2.12 9.42
CA GLY A 63 -7.41 -1.82 8.30
C GLY A 63 -6.88 -0.72 7.36
N GLN A 64 -6.21 0.30 7.89
CA GLN A 64 -5.60 1.36 7.06
C GLN A 64 -4.37 0.85 6.29
N CYS A 65 -3.54 0.03 6.93
CA CYS A 65 -2.43 -0.67 6.27
C CYS A 65 -2.93 -1.58 5.15
N ALA A 66 -3.99 -2.34 5.39
CA ALA A 66 -4.59 -3.22 4.40
C ALA A 66 -5.18 -2.46 3.21
N ASP A 67 -5.78 -1.29 3.44
CA ASP A 67 -6.28 -0.41 2.37
C ASP A 67 -5.13 0.11 1.52
N LEU A 68 -4.09 0.68 2.13
CA LEU A 68 -2.91 1.19 1.40
C LEU A 68 -2.20 0.07 0.63
N ALA A 69 -2.08 -1.14 1.19
CA ALA A 69 -1.52 -2.29 0.50
C ALA A 69 -2.38 -2.71 -0.71
N GLY A 70 -3.72 -2.68 -0.56
CA GLY A 70 -4.65 -2.94 -1.64
C GLY A 70 -4.57 -1.93 -2.79
N LEU A 71 -4.29 -0.66 -2.46
CA LEU A 71 -4.15 0.41 -3.45
C LEU A 71 -2.98 0.19 -4.42
N ILE A 72 -1.87 -0.41 -3.97
CA ILE A 72 -0.63 -0.53 -4.76
C ILE A 72 -0.89 -1.16 -6.14
N LYS A 73 -1.83 -2.10 -6.22
CA LYS A 73 -2.20 -2.77 -7.48
C LYS A 73 -2.77 -1.82 -8.53
N ASN A 74 -3.58 -0.85 -8.10
CA ASN A 74 -4.17 0.15 -9.00
C ASN A 74 -4.51 1.44 -8.23
N PRO A 75 -3.49 2.28 -7.95
CA PRO A 75 -3.62 3.35 -6.96
C PRO A 75 -4.66 4.41 -7.30
N ASN A 76 -4.89 4.68 -8.60
CA ASN A 76 -5.87 5.68 -9.02
C ASN A 76 -7.30 5.11 -8.99
N ASN A 77 -7.52 3.87 -9.43
CA ASN A 77 -8.87 3.32 -9.58
C ASN A 77 -9.40 2.65 -8.31
N LEU A 78 -8.51 2.24 -7.40
CA LEU A 78 -8.90 1.66 -6.11
C LEU A 78 -8.90 2.70 -4.98
N SER A 79 -8.50 3.94 -5.25
CA SER A 79 -8.50 5.02 -4.26
C SER A 79 -9.85 5.11 -3.54
N PRO A 80 -9.90 5.19 -2.20
CA PRO A 80 -11.14 5.27 -1.44
C PRO A 80 -11.97 6.52 -1.78
N TRP A 81 -11.35 7.54 -2.40
CA TRP A 81 -12.06 8.72 -2.91
C TRP A 81 -12.74 8.52 -4.26
N ASN A 82 -12.19 7.65 -5.11
CA ASN A 82 -12.68 7.44 -6.46
C ASN A 82 -13.59 6.21 -6.55
N ASN A 83 -13.29 5.17 -5.77
CA ASN A 83 -13.99 3.90 -5.78
C ASN A 83 -14.06 3.30 -4.36
N PRO A 84 -14.95 3.80 -3.48
CA PRO A 84 -15.05 3.34 -2.10
C PRO A 84 -15.32 1.83 -1.98
N SER A 85 -16.19 1.28 -2.85
CA SER A 85 -16.52 -0.15 -2.84
C SER A 85 -15.33 -1.00 -3.30
N GLY A 86 -14.61 -0.59 -4.35
CA GLY A 86 -13.40 -1.24 -4.81
C GLY A 86 -12.26 -1.20 -3.79
N SER A 87 -12.08 -0.05 -3.12
CA SER A 87 -11.11 0.10 -2.01
C SER A 87 -11.43 -0.90 -0.90
N LYS A 88 -12.70 -0.93 -0.45
CA LYS A 88 -13.16 -1.86 0.58
C LYS A 88 -12.92 -3.33 0.18
N SER A 89 -13.30 -3.73 -1.03
CA SER A 89 -13.08 -5.11 -1.50
C SER A 89 -11.60 -5.46 -1.56
N SER A 90 -10.74 -4.53 -2.00
CA SER A 90 -9.29 -4.75 -2.05
C SER A 90 -8.68 -4.84 -0.66
N ARG A 91 -9.11 -4.00 0.28
CA ARG A 91 -8.71 -4.05 1.69
C ARG A 91 -9.12 -5.37 2.33
N ASP A 92 -10.39 -5.77 2.17
CA ASP A 92 -10.91 -7.00 2.77
C ASP A 92 -10.17 -8.23 2.25
N TYR A 93 -9.82 -8.24 0.95
CA TYR A 93 -8.94 -9.25 0.38
C TYR A 93 -7.56 -9.29 1.07
N VAL A 94 -6.93 -8.14 1.31
CA VAL A 94 -5.64 -8.09 2.02
C VAL A 94 -5.78 -8.61 3.45
N LEU A 95 -6.83 -8.22 4.17
CA LEU A 95 -7.10 -8.71 5.53
C LEU A 95 -7.29 -10.24 5.56
N ASP A 96 -8.03 -10.80 4.61
CA ASP A 96 -8.17 -12.26 4.48
C ASP A 96 -6.82 -12.95 4.27
N ARG A 97 -5.94 -12.38 3.43
CA ARG A 97 -4.58 -12.90 3.23
C ARG A 97 -3.71 -12.77 4.48
N MET A 98 -3.85 -11.69 5.24
CA MET A 98 -3.14 -11.52 6.51
C MET A 98 -3.57 -12.57 7.53
N ARG A 99 -4.87 -12.90 7.60
CA ARG A 99 -5.38 -14.02 8.42
C ARG A 99 -4.80 -15.34 7.93
N ASP A 100 -4.86 -15.64 6.64
CA ASP A 100 -4.36 -16.91 6.08
C ASP A 100 -2.87 -17.14 6.38
N MET A 101 -2.10 -16.06 6.44
CA MET A 101 -0.68 -16.08 6.75
C MET A 101 -0.38 -16.00 8.25
N GLY A 102 -1.41 -15.91 9.12
CA GLY A 102 -1.26 -15.87 10.57
C GLY A 102 -0.82 -14.52 11.16
N PHE A 103 -0.89 -13.42 10.40
CA PHE A 103 -0.53 -12.08 10.89
C PHE A 103 -1.60 -11.45 11.78
N ILE A 104 -2.86 -11.88 11.67
CA ILE A 104 -3.99 -11.36 12.45
C ILE A 104 -4.92 -12.50 12.87
N SER A 105 -5.63 -12.31 13.99
CA SER A 105 -6.64 -13.28 14.44
C SER A 105 -7.95 -13.18 13.65
N ALA A 106 -8.80 -14.20 13.74
CA ALA A 106 -10.16 -14.13 13.18
C ALA A 106 -11.01 -13.02 13.82
N GLY A 107 -10.77 -12.70 15.10
CA GLY A 107 -11.41 -11.60 15.80
C GLY A 107 -10.97 -10.24 15.25
N ASP A 108 -9.66 -10.08 14.97
CA ASP A 108 -9.14 -8.87 14.33
C ASP A 108 -9.70 -8.71 12.92
N LEU A 109 -9.70 -9.77 12.11
CA LEU A 109 -10.27 -9.75 10.77
C LEU A 109 -11.71 -9.23 10.78
N LYS A 110 -12.57 -9.82 11.62
CA LYS A 110 -13.97 -9.43 11.71
C LYS A 110 -14.12 -7.96 12.12
N ARG A 111 -13.37 -7.52 13.14
CA ARG A 111 -13.39 -6.14 13.64
C ARG A 111 -12.97 -5.15 12.55
N GLU A 112 -11.88 -5.43 11.82
CA GLU A 112 -11.39 -4.54 10.77
C GLU A 112 -12.34 -4.51 9.54
N GLN A 113 -12.96 -5.65 9.19
CA GLN A 113 -13.94 -5.72 8.10
C GLN A 113 -15.23 -4.94 8.42
N GLU A 114 -15.70 -4.99 9.66
CA GLU A 114 -16.85 -4.24 10.17
C GLU A 114 -16.53 -2.76 10.39
N SER A 115 -15.26 -2.41 10.59
CA SER A 115 -14.84 -1.02 10.75
C SER A 115 -15.10 -0.19 9.48
N LEU A 116 -15.70 0.98 9.68
CA LEU A 116 -15.79 1.98 8.63
C LEU A 116 -14.41 2.61 8.45
N LEU A 117 -13.86 2.52 7.23
CA LEU A 117 -12.67 3.29 6.89
C LEU A 117 -13.05 4.76 6.77
N ILE A 118 -12.65 5.54 7.78
CA ILE A 118 -12.78 6.99 7.75
C ILE A 118 -11.57 7.54 7.02
N THR A 119 -11.78 8.02 5.79
CA THR A 119 -10.79 8.80 5.07
C THR A 119 -11.02 10.29 5.28
N LYS A 120 -9.94 11.06 5.29
CA LYS A 120 -10.03 12.52 5.22
C LYS A 120 -10.71 12.93 3.92
N ARG A 121 -11.46 14.03 3.97
CA ARG A 121 -11.94 14.68 2.74
C ARG A 121 -10.74 15.01 1.87
N ARG A 122 -10.87 14.76 0.57
CA ARG A 122 -9.88 15.14 -0.43
C ARG A 122 -9.69 16.66 -0.42
N THR A 123 -8.66 17.14 0.27
CA THR A 123 -8.25 18.55 0.21
C THR A 123 -7.37 18.71 -1.02
N ASN A 124 -7.82 19.49 -1.99
CA ASN A 124 -7.05 19.74 -3.21
C ASN A 124 -5.93 20.74 -2.89
N PRO A 125 -4.63 20.36 -2.93
CA PRO A 125 -3.54 21.29 -2.60
C PRO A 125 -3.39 22.44 -3.62
N HIS A 126 -4.10 22.37 -4.76
CA HIS A 126 -4.09 23.42 -5.80
C HIS A 126 -5.30 24.36 -5.80
N LYS A 127 -6.17 24.31 -4.77
CA LYS A 127 -7.24 25.32 -4.63
C LYS A 127 -6.74 26.46 -3.73
N VAL A 128 -5.78 27.22 -4.25
CA VAL A 128 -5.43 28.54 -3.68
C VAL A 128 -6.50 29.50 -4.20
N SER A 129 -7.14 30.22 -3.28
CA SER A 129 -8.03 31.33 -3.60
C SER A 129 -7.26 32.52 -4.17
#